data_AF-D7J3A6-F1
#
_entry.id   AF-D7J3A6-F1
#
_cell.length_a   1.000
_cell.length_b   1.000
_cell.length_c   1.000
_cell.angle_alpha   90.00
_cell.angle_beta   90.00
_cell.angle_gamma   90.00
#
_symmetry.space_group_name_H-M   'P 1'
#
loop_
_entity.id
_entity.type
_entity.pdbx_description
1 polymer ?
#
loop_
_entity_poly.entity_id
_entity_poly.type
_entity_poly.pdbx_seq_one_letter_code
_entity_poly.pdbx_strand_id
1 'polypeptide(L)'
;METKQVTVQPAVGGMIKASKDSFAIPKEELKDFYLKFAFLLNPDSCSINRTEFELLNILLKDLKKILAALTHLNTHPWDEGIAEIQISCGAYSIQDNLSKKERIQMNAAMGKHLQFLTQMAMDSPVFKQLFKNYHNHYIQVESLVKQMAKEMDQQKQ
;
A
#
# COMPACT_ATOMS: atom_id res chain seq x y z
N MET A 1 -39.69 -35.56 2.68
CA MET A 1 -38.24 -35.87 2.72
C MET A 1 -37.62 -35.05 1.60
N GLU A 2 -37.18 -33.82 1.89
CA GLU A 2 -36.54 -32.95 0.89
C GLU A 2 -35.05 -33.21 0.90
N THR A 3 -34.53 -33.71 -0.22
CA THR A 3 -33.12 -33.93 -0.47
C THR A 3 -32.45 -32.60 -0.83
N LYS A 4 -31.62 -32.07 0.07
CA LYS A 4 -30.73 -30.94 -0.25
C LYS A 4 -29.73 -31.39 -1.32
N GLN A 5 -29.83 -30.81 -2.52
CA GLN A 5 -28.78 -30.92 -3.53
C GLN A 5 -27.54 -30.18 -3.02
N VAL A 6 -26.46 -30.94 -2.82
CA VAL A 6 -25.12 -30.39 -2.60
C VAL A 6 -24.50 -30.17 -3.97
N THR A 7 -24.43 -28.91 -4.41
CA THR A 7 -23.74 -28.53 -5.64
C THR A 7 -22.23 -28.62 -5.40
N VAL A 8 -21.61 -29.71 -5.84
CA VAL A 8 -20.15 -29.90 -5.79
C VAL A 8 -19.52 -29.04 -6.88
N GLN A 9 -18.69 -28.07 -6.49
CA GLN A 9 -17.89 -27.29 -7.45
C GLN A 9 -16.81 -28.19 -8.07
N PRO A 10 -16.57 -28.12 -9.39
CA PRO A 10 -15.58 -28.96 -10.05
C PRO A 10 -14.17 -28.55 -9.64
N ALA A 11 -13.43 -29.48 -9.03
CA ALA A 11 -12.03 -29.33 -8.68
C ALA A 11 -11.16 -29.68 -9.91
N VAL A 12 -10.40 -28.71 -10.42
CA VAL A 12 -9.29 -29.01 -11.33
C VAL A 12 -8.12 -29.48 -10.46
N GLY A 13 -7.74 -30.75 -10.56
CA GLY A 13 -6.53 -31.29 -9.90
C GLY A 13 -6.64 -31.68 -8.42
N GLY A 14 -7.86 -31.90 -7.88
CA GLY A 14 -8.04 -32.38 -6.50
C GLY A 14 -7.77 -31.36 -5.39
N MET A 15 -7.40 -30.12 -5.74
CA MET A 15 -7.30 -29.03 -4.78
C MET A 15 -8.68 -28.40 -4.58
N ILE A 16 -9.33 -28.71 -3.46
CA ILE A 16 -10.51 -27.96 -3.02
C ILE A 16 -10.04 -26.53 -2.75
N LYS A 17 -10.55 -25.58 -3.54
CA LYS A 17 -10.35 -24.15 -3.26
C LYS A 17 -10.99 -23.88 -1.91
N ALA A 18 -10.18 -23.73 -0.86
CA ALA A 18 -10.67 -23.39 0.48
C ALA A 18 -11.60 -22.18 0.33
N SER A 19 -12.82 -22.28 0.86
CA SER A 19 -13.75 -21.14 0.80
C SER A 19 -13.11 -19.98 1.54
N LYS A 20 -13.40 -18.75 1.12
CA LYS A 20 -12.84 -17.54 1.75
C LYS A 20 -13.15 -17.46 3.26
N ASP A 21 -14.19 -18.17 3.69
CA ASP A 21 -14.68 -18.26 5.08
C ASP A 21 -13.97 -19.36 5.90
N SER A 22 -13.08 -20.16 5.29
CA SER A 22 -12.33 -21.23 5.97
C SER A 22 -11.27 -20.70 6.94
N PHE A 23 -10.97 -19.40 6.90
CA PHE A 23 -9.94 -18.73 7.70
C PHE A 23 -10.50 -17.48 8.41
N ALA A 24 -11.63 -17.63 9.11
CA ALA A 24 -12.16 -16.56 9.95
C ALA A 24 -11.23 -16.32 11.15
N ILE A 25 -10.56 -15.16 11.19
CA ILE A 25 -9.70 -14.77 12.31
C ILE A 25 -10.60 -14.22 13.44
N PRO A 26 -10.51 -14.75 14.67
CA PRO A 26 -11.23 -14.21 15.82
C PRO A 26 -10.90 -12.74 16.06
N LYS A 27 -11.88 -11.96 16.53
CA LYS A 27 -11.72 -10.51 16.71
C LYS A 27 -10.57 -10.13 17.66
N GLU A 28 -10.44 -10.84 18.77
CA GLU A 28 -9.36 -10.58 19.73
C GLU A 28 -7.98 -10.91 19.14
N GLU A 29 -7.86 -12.00 18.38
CA GLU A 29 -6.62 -12.33 17.67
C GLU A 29 -6.27 -11.28 16.61
N LEU A 30 -7.26 -10.78 15.89
CA LEU A 30 -7.08 -9.71 14.91
C LEU A 30 -6.63 -8.41 15.58
N LYS A 31 -7.22 -8.06 16.73
CA LYS A 31 -6.83 -6.87 17.50
C LYS A 31 -5.40 -6.99 18.02
N ASP A 32 -5.04 -8.12 18.64
CA ASP A 32 -3.68 -8.39 19.12
C ASP A 32 -2.65 -8.30 17.98
N PHE A 33 -2.96 -8.88 16.82
CA PHE A 33 -2.13 -8.74 15.63
C PHE A 33 -1.90 -7.27 15.26
N TYR A 34 -2.95 -6.44 15.21
CA TYR A 34 -2.80 -5.05 14.82
C TYR A 34 -2.13 -4.16 15.87
N LEU A 35 -2.26 -4.47 17.16
CA LEU A 35 -1.50 -3.80 18.21
C LEU A 35 0.00 -4.09 18.06
N LYS A 36 0.37 -5.35 17.81
CA LYS A 36 1.76 -5.73 17.49
C LYS A 36 2.23 -5.08 16.20
N PHE A 37 1.37 -5.03 15.19
CA PHE A 37 1.71 -4.39 13.91
C PHE A 37 1.93 -2.88 14.07
N ALA A 38 1.13 -2.19 14.91
CA ALA A 38 1.35 -0.78 15.25
C ALA A 38 2.74 -0.56 15.84
N PHE A 39 3.15 -1.41 16.78
CA PHE A 39 4.49 -1.37 17.38
C PHE A 39 5.59 -1.60 16.34
N LEU A 40 5.42 -2.57 15.44
CA LEU A 40 6.41 -2.85 14.40
C LEU A 40 6.52 -1.73 13.36
N LEU A 41 5.40 -1.10 13.01
CA LEU A 41 5.35 -0.07 11.98
C LEU A 41 5.85 1.29 12.50
N ASN A 42 5.52 1.64 13.74
CA ASN A 42 5.86 2.93 14.34
C ASN A 42 6.08 2.79 15.86
N PRO A 43 7.24 2.25 16.29
CA PRO A 43 7.53 1.98 17.69
C PRO A 43 7.43 3.22 18.59
N ASP A 44 7.88 4.37 18.08
CA ASP A 44 7.88 5.65 18.81
C ASP A 44 6.45 6.13 19.15
N SER A 45 5.46 5.63 18.42
CA SER A 45 4.06 5.92 18.70
C SER A 45 3.43 4.99 19.75
N CYS A 46 4.13 3.95 20.18
CA CYS A 46 3.67 3.06 21.24
C CYS A 46 4.24 3.52 22.58
N SER A 47 3.38 3.97 23.50
CA SER A 47 3.79 4.32 24.86
C SER A 47 2.87 3.68 25.89
N ILE A 48 3.40 3.49 27.10
CA ILE A 48 2.64 2.92 28.23
C ILE A 48 1.41 3.76 28.63
N ASN A 49 1.35 5.01 28.19
CA ASN A 49 0.26 5.94 28.48
C ASN A 49 -0.83 5.93 27.41
N ARG A 50 -0.70 5.13 26.35
CA ARG A 50 -1.69 5.03 25.27
C ARG A 50 -2.52 3.78 25.43
N THR A 51 -3.83 3.95 25.32
CA THR A 51 -4.80 2.84 25.27
C THR A 51 -4.70 2.07 23.96
N GLU A 52 -5.19 0.83 23.93
CA GLU A 52 -5.29 0.04 22.70
C GLU A 52 -6.04 0.80 21.59
N PHE A 53 -7.13 1.48 21.95
CA PHE A 53 -7.92 2.29 21.03
C PHE A 53 -7.11 3.43 20.40
N GLU A 54 -6.31 4.14 21.19
CA GLU A 54 -5.45 5.22 20.69
C GLU A 54 -4.36 4.69 19.77
N LEU A 55 -3.72 3.55 20.12
CA LEU A 55 -2.71 2.91 19.30
C LEU A 55 -3.26 2.48 17.94
N LEU A 56 -4.44 1.86 17.90
CA LEU A 56 -5.09 1.47 16.65
C LEU A 56 -5.51 2.68 15.80
N ASN A 57 -5.92 3.79 16.43
CA ASN A 57 -6.18 5.04 15.71
C ASN A 57 -4.92 5.66 15.10
N ILE A 58 -3.78 5.55 15.78
CA ILE A 58 -2.49 6.00 15.22
C ILE A 58 -2.09 5.13 14.04
N LEU A 59 -2.17 3.80 14.19
CA LEU A 59 -1.93 2.86 13.09
C LEU A 59 -2.83 3.18 11.89
N LEU A 60 -4.12 3.44 12.12
CA LEU A 60 -5.05 3.83 11.06
C LEU A 60 -4.59 5.09 10.31
N LYS A 61 -4.10 6.10 11.03
CA LYS A 61 -3.54 7.33 10.43
C LYS A 61 -2.28 7.05 9.62
N ASP A 62 -1.39 6.19 10.11
CA ASP A 62 -0.15 5.85 9.42
C ASP A 62 -0.42 5.01 8.17
N LEU A 63 -1.33 4.04 8.23
CA LEU A 63 -1.82 3.30 7.07
C LEU A 63 -2.42 4.23 6.01
N LYS A 64 -3.19 5.25 6.43
CA LYS A 64 -3.74 6.26 5.52
C LYS A 64 -2.64 7.08 4.81
N LYS A 65 -1.57 7.46 5.51
CA LYS A 65 -0.42 8.15 4.90
C LYS A 65 0.30 7.26 3.89
N ILE A 66 0.54 6.00 4.24
CA ILE A 66 1.16 5.01 3.34
C ILE A 66 0.31 4.85 2.07
N LEU A 67 -1.01 4.71 2.22
CA LEU A 67 -1.93 4.61 1.08
C LEU A 67 -1.93 5.85 0.20
N ALA A 68 -1.86 7.05 0.79
CA ALA A 68 -1.74 8.29 0.02
C ALA A 68 -0.45 8.30 -0.83
N ALA A 69 0.70 7.96 -0.24
CA ALA A 69 1.97 7.88 -0.96
C ALA A 69 1.93 6.82 -2.09
N LEU A 70 1.39 5.63 -1.80
CA LEU A 70 1.24 4.56 -2.79
C LEU A 70 0.23 4.91 -3.89
N THR A 71 -0.77 5.75 -3.60
CA THR A 71 -1.72 6.24 -4.61
C THR A 71 -0.97 7.05 -5.66
N HIS A 72 -0.12 8.00 -5.24
CA HIS A 72 0.68 8.80 -6.17
C HIS A 72 1.53 7.93 -7.10
N LEU A 73 2.20 6.89 -6.57
CA LEU A 73 3.00 5.97 -7.37
C LEU A 73 2.18 5.12 -8.35
N ASN A 74 0.98 4.71 -7.94
CA ASN A 74 0.11 3.86 -8.76
C ASN A 74 -0.66 4.61 -9.84
N THR A 75 -0.94 5.89 -9.61
CA THR A 75 -1.66 6.74 -10.56
C THR A 75 -0.72 7.56 -11.44
N HIS A 76 0.59 7.53 -11.19
CA HIS A 76 1.55 8.25 -12.01
C HIS A 76 1.56 7.68 -13.44
N PRO A 77 1.39 8.51 -14.49
CA PRO A 77 1.45 8.07 -15.87
C PRO A 77 2.91 7.91 -16.30
N TRP A 78 3.57 6.84 -15.86
CA TRP A 78 5.01 6.63 -16.03
C TRP A 78 5.50 6.80 -17.48
N ASP A 79 4.77 6.28 -18.46
CA ASP A 79 5.17 6.34 -19.87
C ASP A 79 5.21 7.79 -20.40
N GLU A 80 4.15 8.55 -20.13
CA GLU A 80 4.04 9.96 -20.52
C GLU A 80 5.00 10.83 -19.70
N GLY A 81 5.03 10.64 -18.38
CA GLY A 81 5.84 11.44 -17.45
C GLY A 81 7.34 11.32 -17.72
N ILE A 82 7.85 10.11 -18.01
CA ILE A 82 9.26 9.93 -18.35
C ILE A 82 9.59 10.62 -19.68
N ALA A 83 8.73 10.50 -20.68
CA ALA A 83 8.91 11.15 -21.98
C ALA A 83 8.91 12.68 -21.86
N GLU A 84 7.97 13.25 -21.09
CA GLU A 84 7.88 14.69 -20.83
C GLU A 84 9.11 15.23 -20.10
N ILE A 85 9.62 14.50 -19.10
CA ILE A 85 10.86 14.85 -18.39
C ILE A 85 12.04 14.82 -19.36
N GLN A 86 12.16 13.79 -20.19
CA GLN A 86 13.24 13.68 -21.18
C GLN A 86 13.22 14.84 -22.18
N ILE A 87 12.04 15.21 -22.69
CA ILE A 87 11.88 16.33 -23.63
C ILE A 87 12.25 17.65 -22.94
N SER A 88 11.68 17.91 -21.76
CA SER A 88 11.86 19.16 -21.02
C SER A 88 13.31 19.36 -20.58
N CYS A 89 13.94 18.30 -20.08
CA CYS A 89 15.34 18.33 -19.68
C CYS A 89 16.30 18.23 -20.87
N GLY A 90 15.89 17.73 -22.04
CA GLY A 90 16.77 17.54 -23.20
C GLY A 90 17.17 18.82 -23.96
N ALA A 91 16.51 19.94 -23.68
CA ALA A 91 16.71 21.20 -24.40
C ALA A 91 18.15 21.76 -24.32
N TYR A 92 18.94 21.40 -23.29
CA TYR A 92 20.35 21.83 -23.23
C TYR A 92 21.18 21.30 -24.40
N SER A 93 20.75 20.21 -25.04
CA SER A 93 21.50 19.58 -26.14
C SER A 93 21.65 20.49 -27.37
N ILE A 94 20.73 21.43 -27.54
CA ILE A 94 20.69 22.40 -28.66
C ILE A 94 21.13 23.81 -28.26
N GLN A 95 21.56 24.03 -27.01
CA GLN A 95 21.97 25.36 -26.55
C GLN A 95 23.40 25.68 -26.99
N ASP A 96 23.57 26.72 -27.80
CA ASP A 96 24.86 27.12 -28.39
C ASP A 96 25.90 27.60 -27.36
N ASN A 97 25.45 28.09 -26.20
CA ASN A 97 26.31 28.58 -25.13
C ASN A 97 26.94 27.47 -24.26
N LEU A 98 26.59 26.19 -24.49
CA LEU A 98 27.16 25.05 -23.78
C LEU A 98 28.23 24.34 -24.62
N SER A 99 29.35 24.01 -23.99
CA SER A 99 30.40 23.21 -24.61
C SER A 99 29.98 21.75 -24.81
N LYS A 100 30.67 21.04 -25.73
CA LYS A 100 30.50 19.60 -25.93
C LYS A 100 30.68 18.80 -24.63
N LYS A 101 31.65 19.19 -23.80
CA LYS A 101 31.95 18.50 -22.53
C LYS A 101 30.80 18.64 -21.55
N GLU A 102 30.25 19.84 -21.39
CA GLU A 102 29.10 20.10 -20.52
C GLU A 102 27.87 19.32 -20.98
N ARG A 103 27.56 19.33 -22.28
CA ARG A 103 26.44 18.55 -22.83
C ARG A 103 26.59 17.04 -22.57
N ILE A 104 27.81 16.48 -22.70
CA ILE A 104 28.06 15.07 -22.39
C ILE A 104 27.85 14.78 -20.90
N GLN A 105 28.32 15.66 -20.01
CA GLN A 105 28.15 15.51 -18.56
C GLN A 105 26.68 15.59 -18.16
N MET A 106 25.92 16.53 -18.73
CA MET A 106 24.47 16.65 -18.51
C MET A 106 23.72 15.43 -19.03
N ASN A 107 24.07 14.91 -20.22
CA ASN A 107 23.51 13.67 -20.76
C ASN A 107 23.75 12.48 -19.83
N ALA A 108 24.97 12.33 -19.32
CA ALA A 108 25.30 11.27 -18.39
C ALA A 108 24.50 11.36 -17.07
N ALA A 109 24.29 12.58 -16.54
CA ALA A 109 23.47 12.79 -15.35
C ALA A 109 21.99 12.51 -15.62
N MET A 110 21.44 13.04 -16.72
CA MET A 110 20.05 12.81 -17.14
C MET A 110 19.76 11.33 -17.37
N GLY A 111 20.67 10.60 -18.02
CA GLY A 111 20.55 9.16 -18.25
C GLY A 111 20.40 8.36 -16.95
N LYS A 112 21.13 8.73 -15.88
CA LYS A 112 20.99 8.07 -14.56
C LYS A 112 19.61 8.31 -13.94
N HIS A 113 19.09 9.52 -14.03
CA HIS A 113 17.76 9.84 -13.51
C HIS A 113 16.64 9.16 -14.31
N LEU A 114 16.75 9.15 -15.65
CA LEU A 114 15.80 8.43 -16.50
C LEU A 114 15.83 6.93 -16.21
N GLN A 115 17.02 6.33 -16.06
CA GLN A 115 17.14 4.92 -15.68
C GLN A 115 16.46 4.62 -14.34
N PHE A 116 16.63 5.48 -13.34
CA PHE A 116 15.93 5.36 -12.06
C PHE A 116 14.40 5.42 -12.23
N LEU A 117 13.88 6.38 -13.01
CA LEU A 117 12.45 6.50 -13.27
C LEU A 117 11.89 5.31 -14.06
N THR A 118 12.63 4.80 -15.04
CA THR A 118 12.26 3.59 -15.77
C THR A 118 12.18 2.38 -14.85
N GLN A 119 13.13 2.22 -13.92
CA GLN A 119 13.06 1.14 -12.93
C GLN A 119 11.82 1.27 -12.03
N MET A 120 11.53 2.48 -11.54
CA MET A 120 10.30 2.75 -10.79
C MET A 120 9.03 2.40 -11.58
N ALA A 121 8.99 2.73 -12.87
CA ALA A 121 7.89 2.36 -13.76
C ALA A 121 7.74 0.83 -13.88
N MET A 122 8.85 0.11 -14.05
CA MET A 122 8.86 -1.36 -14.12
C MET A 122 8.38 -2.01 -12.82
N ASP A 123 8.61 -1.38 -11.67
CA ASP A 123 8.15 -1.85 -10.36
C ASP A 123 6.67 -1.51 -10.05
N SER A 124 5.95 -0.89 -10.99
CA SER A 124 4.52 -0.57 -10.85
C SER A 124 3.65 -1.75 -10.37
N PRO A 125 3.81 -3.00 -10.86
CA PRO A 125 3.05 -4.14 -10.34
C PRO A 125 3.26 -4.38 -8.85
N VAL A 126 4.48 -4.15 -8.33
CA VAL A 126 4.81 -4.28 -6.91
C VAL A 126 4.10 -3.19 -6.11
N PHE A 127 4.12 -1.93 -6.58
CA PHE A 127 3.38 -0.83 -5.92
C PHE A 127 1.87 -1.08 -5.89
N LYS A 128 1.31 -1.69 -6.93
CA LYS A 128 -0.11 -2.09 -6.97
C LYS A 128 -0.41 -3.17 -5.94
N GLN A 129 0.48 -4.15 -5.79
CA GLN A 129 0.33 -5.20 -4.79
C GLN A 129 0.45 -4.64 -3.36
N LEU A 130 1.44 -3.79 -3.10
CA LEU A 130 1.60 -3.12 -1.81
C LEU A 130 0.37 -2.28 -1.47
N PHE A 131 -0.16 -1.52 -2.42
CA PHE A 131 -1.38 -0.74 -2.22
C PHE A 131 -2.55 -1.63 -1.79
N LYS A 132 -2.79 -2.75 -2.49
CA LYS A 132 -3.85 -3.71 -2.12
C LYS A 132 -3.63 -4.26 -0.70
N ASN A 133 -2.41 -4.64 -0.36
CA ASN A 133 -2.08 -5.19 0.96
C ASN A 133 -2.36 -4.16 2.07
N TYR A 134 -1.81 -2.94 1.94
CA TYR A 134 -2.02 -1.88 2.93
C TYR A 134 -3.47 -1.40 2.98
N HIS A 135 -4.19 -1.46 1.86
CA HIS A 135 -5.61 -1.12 1.82
C HIS A 135 -6.44 -2.15 2.60
N ASN A 136 -6.12 -3.43 2.47
CA ASN A 136 -6.75 -4.47 3.27
C ASN A 136 -6.48 -4.26 4.77
N HIS A 137 -5.24 -3.95 5.17
CA HIS A 137 -4.94 -3.62 6.56
C HIS A 137 -5.71 -2.40 7.04
N TYR A 138 -5.78 -1.34 6.24
CA TYR A 138 -6.54 -0.14 6.56
C TYR A 138 -8.02 -0.46 6.84
N ILE A 139 -8.67 -1.24 5.96
CA ILE A 139 -10.08 -1.63 6.14
C ILE A 139 -10.28 -2.40 7.46
N GLN A 140 -9.40 -3.34 7.76
CA GLN A 140 -9.51 -4.17 8.96
C GLN A 140 -9.32 -3.35 10.24
N VAL A 141 -8.29 -2.49 10.28
CA VAL A 141 -8.06 -1.59 11.42
C VAL A 141 -9.21 -0.59 11.57
N GLU A 142 -9.71 -0.04 10.46
CA GLU A 142 -10.85 0.88 10.49
C GLU A 142 -12.11 0.22 11.07
N SER A 143 -12.37 -1.03 10.70
CA SER A 143 -13.48 -1.82 11.23
C SER A 143 -13.35 -2.03 12.74
N LEU A 144 -12.16 -2.41 13.22
CA LEU A 144 -11.87 -2.60 14.65
C LEU A 144 -12.07 -1.30 15.44
N VAL A 145 -11.48 -0.20 14.97
CA VAL A 145 -11.60 1.12 15.63
C VAL A 145 -13.08 1.55 15.71
N LYS A 146 -13.84 1.40 14.61
CA LYS A 146 -15.29 1.71 14.60
C LYS A 146 -16.08 0.84 15.57
N GLN A 147 -15.72 -0.43 15.72
CA GLN A 147 -16.40 -1.32 16.66
C GLN A 147 -16.08 -0.94 18.11
N MET A 148 -14.81 -0.74 18.45
CA MET A 148 -14.39 -0.36 19.80
C MET A 148 -15.04 0.97 20.24
N ALA A 149 -15.14 1.94 19.32
CA ALA A 149 -15.82 3.20 19.60
C ALA A 149 -17.29 2.97 20.01
N LYS A 150 -18.02 2.08 19.31
CA LYS A 150 -19.41 1.74 19.64
C LYS A 150 -19.53 1.05 21.01
N GLU A 151 -18.65 0.13 21.32
CA GLU A 151 -18.63 -0.59 22.60
C GLU A 151 -18.35 0.36 23.77
N MET A 152 -17.41 1.28 23.59
CA MET A 152 -17.11 2.32 24.59
C MET A 152 -18.28 3.28 24.81
N ASP A 153 -19.04 3.60 23.77
CA ASP A 153 -20.22 4.47 23.89
C ASP A 153 -21.38 3.76 24.59
N GLN A 154 -21.55 2.45 24.36
CA GLN A 154 -22.56 1.63 25.04
C GLN A 154 -22.26 1.44 26.53
N GLN A 155 -20.98 1.37 26.92
CA GLN A 155 -20.56 1.25 28.33
C GLN A 155 -20.74 2.55 29.14
N LYS A 156 -20.99 3.68 28.46
CA LYS A 156 -21.24 4.99 29.10
C LYS A 156 -22.73 5.27 29.34
N GLN A 157 -23.63 4.45 28.80
CA GLN A 157 -25.09 4.53 28.98
C GLN A 157 -25.53 3.61 30.12
#